data_AF-A0A3D0T7K3-F1
#
_entry.id   AF-A0A3D0T7K3-F1
#
_cell.length_a   1.000
_cell.length_b   1.000
_cell.length_c   1.000
_cell.angle_alpha   90.00
_cell.angle_beta   90.00
_cell.angle_gamma   90.00
#
_symmetry.space_group_name_H-M   'P 1'
#
loop_
_entity.id
_entity.type
_entity.pdbx_description
1 polymer ?
#
loop_
_entity_poly.entity_id
_entity_poly.type
_entity_poly.pdbx_seq_one_letter_code
_entity_poly.pdbx_strand_id
1 'polypeptide(L)'
;NLFWGCYTNSIKENLIPESVTKNQAKVIYASEADILNMALFGKTALNWRDENKGKEGNIRDYSDVTQLVVLANLEGINAELIRQGLSQSERLIKLNKIAISQMRSLLGSPSLKKLSEKNVV
;
A
#
# COMPACT_ATOMS: atom_id res chain seq x y z
N ASN A 1 -29.38 -0.66 -14.98
CA ASN A 1 -28.14 -1.27 -14.47
C ASN A 1 -27.10 -0.19 -14.12
N LEU A 2 -27.35 0.65 -13.11
CA LEU A 2 -26.46 1.77 -12.72
C LEU A 2 -25.77 1.58 -11.35
N PHE A 3 -26.08 0.52 -10.60
CA PHE A 3 -25.57 0.32 -9.24
C PHE A 3 -24.14 -0.25 -9.15
N TRP A 4 -23.72 -1.12 -10.08
CA TRP A 4 -22.40 -1.78 -10.02
C TRP A 4 -21.22 -0.83 -10.29
N GLY A 5 -21.42 0.21 -11.09
CA GLY A 5 -20.37 1.19 -11.42
C GLY A 5 -19.96 2.05 -10.23
N CYS A 6 -20.92 2.46 -9.40
CA CYS A 6 -20.66 3.23 -8.18
C CYS A 6 -19.95 2.39 -7.12
N TYR A 7 -20.37 1.13 -6.91
CA TYR A 7 -19.75 0.22 -5.93
C TYR A 7 -18.28 -0.08 -6.27
N THR A 8 -17.97 -0.25 -7.56
CA THR A 8 -16.59 -0.50 -8.00
C THR A 8 -15.72 0.77 -7.88
N ASN A 9 -16.28 1.96 -8.12
CA ASN A 9 -15.52 3.21 -8.01
C ASN A 9 -15.26 3.60 -6.55
N SER A 10 -16.20 3.37 -5.63
CA SER A 10 -15.98 3.63 -4.20
C SER A 10 -14.99 2.67 -3.54
N ILE A 11 -14.90 1.41 -4.01
CA ILE A 11 -13.84 0.49 -3.57
C ILE A 11 -12.47 0.96 -4.08
N LYS A 12 -12.37 1.47 -5.32
CA LYS A 12 -11.10 1.92 -5.91
C LYS A 12 -10.51 3.16 -5.24
N GLU A 13 -11.35 4.13 -4.89
CA GLU A 13 -10.91 5.34 -4.17
C GLU A 13 -10.27 4.96 -2.82
N ASN A 14 -10.85 3.98 -2.11
CA ASN A 14 -10.32 3.47 -0.84
C ASN A 14 -9.00 2.67 -0.95
N LEU A 15 -8.56 2.32 -2.16
CA LEU A 15 -7.29 1.60 -2.36
C LEU A 15 -6.09 2.54 -2.52
N ILE A 16 -6.32 3.83 -2.80
CA ILE A 16 -5.24 4.81 -2.91
C ILE A 16 -4.85 5.24 -1.48
N PRO A 17 -3.57 5.08 -1.07
CA PRO A 17 -3.15 5.52 0.25
C PRO A 17 -3.34 7.02 0.45
N GLU A 18 -3.65 7.40 1.68
CA GLU A 18 -3.59 8.80 2.09
C GLU A 18 -2.13 9.28 2.19
N SER A 19 -1.95 10.59 2.11
CA SER A 19 -0.63 11.20 2.31
C SER A 19 -0.19 11.07 3.76
N VAL A 20 1.01 10.54 3.98
CA VAL A 20 1.60 10.45 5.32
C VAL A 20 1.68 11.83 5.95
N THR A 21 1.13 11.95 7.16
CA THR A 21 1.18 13.18 7.93
C THR A 21 2.59 13.43 8.49
N LYS A 22 2.90 14.68 8.81
CA LYS A 22 4.16 15.05 9.46
C LYS A 22 4.40 14.30 10.77
N ASN A 23 3.34 13.97 11.51
CA ASN A 23 3.45 13.24 12.76
C ASN A 23 3.80 11.77 12.53
N GLN A 24 3.11 11.10 11.60
CA GLN A 24 3.44 9.74 11.18
C GLN A 24 4.86 9.63 10.62
N ALA A 25 5.33 10.65 9.90
CA ALA A 25 6.71 10.68 9.40
C ALA A 25 7.76 10.77 10.52
N LYS A 26 7.42 11.32 11.69
CA LYS A 26 8.34 11.46 12.84
C LYS A 26 8.38 10.24 13.74
N VAL A 27 7.46 9.29 13.56
CA VAL A 27 7.44 8.04 14.32
C VAL A 27 8.65 7.19 13.93
N ILE A 28 9.29 6.58 14.93
CA ILE A 28 10.28 5.54 14.73
C ILE A 28 9.55 4.20 14.71
N TYR A 29 9.57 3.55 13.55
CA TYR A 29 8.89 2.28 13.33
C TYR A 29 9.82 1.12 13.67
N ALA A 30 9.21 0.06 14.22
CA ALA A 30 9.93 -1.10 14.75
C ALA A 30 10.62 -1.94 13.66
N SER A 31 10.15 -1.86 12.42
CA SER A 31 10.66 -2.65 11.32
C SER A 31 10.55 -1.93 9.98
N GLU A 32 11.36 -2.37 9.02
CA GLU A 32 11.24 -1.93 7.62
C GLU A 32 9.90 -2.35 7.00
N ALA A 33 9.34 -3.49 7.43
CA ALA A 33 8.01 -3.91 7.03
C ALA A 33 6.93 -2.90 7.48
N ASP A 34 7.05 -2.32 8.68
CA ASP A 34 6.12 -1.30 9.15
C ASP A 34 6.24 0.00 8.35
N ILE A 35 7.42 0.37 7.86
CA ILE A 35 7.59 1.53 6.96
C ILE A 35 6.85 1.32 5.65
N LEU A 36 7.02 0.15 5.06
CA LEU A 36 6.32 -0.20 3.82
C LEU A 36 4.81 -0.28 4.03
N ASN A 37 4.37 -0.85 5.14
CA ASN A 37 2.96 -0.95 5.48
C ASN A 37 2.34 0.44 5.73
N MET A 38 3.04 1.33 6.42
CA MET A 38 2.58 2.70 6.60
C MET A 38 2.53 3.49 5.29
N ALA A 39 3.50 3.27 4.40
CA ALA A 39 3.55 3.95 3.12
C ALA A 39 2.36 3.59 2.21
N LEU A 40 1.90 2.33 2.25
CA LEU A 40 0.86 1.82 1.34
C LEU A 40 -0.53 1.66 1.99
N PHE A 41 -0.60 1.30 3.27
CA PHE A 41 -1.85 0.98 3.97
C PHE A 41 -2.17 1.96 5.11
N GLY A 42 -1.25 2.88 5.44
CA GLY A 42 -1.43 3.84 6.52
C GLY A 42 -1.45 3.23 7.93
N LYS A 43 -1.02 1.97 8.09
CA LYS A 43 -1.03 1.26 9.37
C LYS A 43 0.16 0.33 9.54
N THR A 44 0.55 0.09 10.79
CA THR A 44 1.60 -0.88 11.13
C THR A 44 1.04 -2.31 11.15
N ALA A 45 1.93 -3.31 11.19
CA ALA A 45 1.52 -4.70 11.37
C ALA A 45 0.76 -4.92 12.68
N LEU A 46 1.11 -4.18 13.74
CA LEU A 46 0.39 -4.20 15.02
C LEU A 46 -1.02 -3.63 14.85
N ASN A 47 -1.17 -2.45 14.26
CA ASN A 47 -2.48 -1.84 14.04
C ASN A 47 -3.38 -2.76 13.21
N TRP A 48 -2.85 -3.39 12.16
CA TRP A 48 -3.63 -4.33 11.36
C TRP A 48 -4.12 -5.53 12.18
N ARG A 49 -3.27 -6.12 13.03
CA ARG A 49 -3.67 -7.23 13.91
C ARG A 49 -4.73 -6.80 14.93
N ASP A 50 -4.58 -5.62 15.51
CA ASP A 50 -5.53 -5.09 16.49
C ASP A 50 -6.91 -4.82 15.88
N GLU A 51 -6.94 -4.38 14.63
CA GLU A 51 -8.17 -4.16 13.86
C GLU A 51 -8.79 -5.46 13.31
N ASN A 52 -7.99 -6.52 13.12
CA ASN A 52 -8.40 -7.79 12.50
C ASN A 52 -8.26 -8.97 13.48
N LYS A 53 -8.70 -8.77 14.73
CA LYS A 53 -8.69 -9.83 15.74
C LYS A 53 -9.47 -11.06 15.25
N GLY A 54 -8.84 -12.23 15.34
CA GLY A 54 -9.44 -13.49 14.91
C GLY A 54 -9.21 -13.84 13.44
N LYS A 55 -8.53 -12.99 12.66
CA LYS A 55 -8.02 -13.38 11.34
C LYS A 55 -6.61 -13.96 11.46
N GLU A 56 -6.36 -15.05 10.75
CA GLU A 56 -5.01 -15.60 10.60
C GLU A 56 -4.24 -14.85 9.52
N GLY A 57 -2.91 -14.89 9.59
CA GLY A 57 -2.03 -14.25 8.60
C GLY A 57 -1.71 -12.78 8.90
N ASN A 58 -1.39 -12.04 7.85
CA ASN A 58 -0.97 -10.63 7.89
C ASN A 58 -1.65 -9.82 6.77
N ILE A 59 -1.46 -8.49 6.79
CA ILE A 59 -2.10 -7.58 5.83
C ILE A 59 -1.89 -7.96 4.35
N ARG A 60 -0.75 -8.56 3.99
CA ARG A 60 -0.43 -8.97 2.61
C ARG A 60 -1.35 -10.09 2.14
N ASP A 61 -1.76 -11.00 3.02
CA ASP A 61 -2.65 -12.12 2.71
C ASP A 61 -4.07 -11.64 2.35
N TYR A 62 -4.41 -10.42 2.74
CA TYR A 62 -5.72 -9.78 2.49
C TYR A 62 -5.61 -8.56 1.55
N SER A 63 -4.48 -8.40 0.86
CA SER A 63 -4.23 -7.28 -0.05
C SER A 63 -4.60 -7.66 -1.49
N ASP A 64 -5.06 -6.66 -2.27
CA ASP A 64 -5.26 -6.84 -3.71
C ASP A 64 -3.93 -7.06 -4.45
N VAL A 65 -3.95 -7.79 -5.57
CA VAL A 65 -2.76 -8.04 -6.40
C VAL A 65 -2.05 -6.74 -6.78
N THR A 66 -2.80 -5.67 -7.04
CA THR A 66 -2.25 -4.34 -7.35
C THR A 66 -1.44 -3.79 -6.19
N GLN A 67 -1.94 -3.94 -4.96
CA GLN A 67 -1.25 -3.50 -3.75
C GLN A 67 0.00 -4.34 -3.50
N LEU A 68 -0.05 -5.65 -3.75
CA LEU A 68 1.11 -6.53 -3.62
C LEU A 68 2.21 -6.18 -4.63
N VAL A 69 1.85 -5.85 -5.87
CA VAL A 69 2.81 -5.37 -6.89
C VAL A 69 3.47 -4.07 -6.46
N VAL A 70 2.69 -3.11 -5.96
CA VAL A 70 3.23 -1.84 -5.46
C VAL A 70 4.13 -2.08 -4.27
N LEU A 71 3.72 -2.92 -3.32
CA LEU A 71 4.51 -3.26 -2.13
C LEU A 71 5.87 -3.87 -2.48
N ALA A 72 5.90 -4.83 -3.41
CA ALA A 72 7.13 -5.44 -3.90
C ALA A 72 8.08 -4.41 -4.55
N ASN A 73 7.53 -3.44 -5.28
CA ASN A 73 8.34 -2.36 -5.85
C ASN A 73 8.88 -1.42 -4.76
N LEU A 74 8.06 -1.09 -3.76
CA LEU A 74 8.48 -0.28 -2.62
C LEU A 74 9.61 -0.94 -1.82
N GLU A 75 9.63 -2.27 -1.71
CA GLU A 75 10.73 -3.01 -1.07
C GLU A 75 12.08 -2.74 -1.77
N GLY A 76 12.11 -2.83 -3.09
CA GLY A 76 13.31 -2.55 -3.89
C GLY A 76 13.76 -1.09 -3.79
N ILE A 77 12.81 -0.15 -3.88
CA ILE A 77 13.09 1.29 -3.75
C ILE A 77 13.61 1.60 -2.34
N ASN A 78 12.98 1.02 -1.31
CA ASN A 78 13.38 1.25 0.06
C ASN A 78 14.83 0.79 0.32
N ALA A 79 15.22 -0.36 -0.22
CA ALA A 79 16.59 -0.85 -0.13
C ALA A 79 17.60 0.14 -0.74
N GLU A 80 17.24 0.77 -1.87
CA GLU A 80 18.07 1.81 -2.49
C GLU A 80 18.14 3.08 -1.64
N LEU A 81 17.02 3.53 -1.09
CA LEU A 81 17.01 4.72 -0.22
C LEU A 81 17.81 4.50 1.08
N ILE A 82 17.83 3.26 1.60
CA ILE A 82 18.69 2.87 2.73
C ILE A 82 20.17 2.99 2.33
N ARG A 83 20.55 2.48 1.14
CA ARG A 83 21.94 2.60 0.63
C ARG A 83 22.37 4.06 0.44
N GLN A 84 21.44 4.92 0.08
CA GLN A 84 21.66 6.37 -0.04
C GLN A 84 21.75 7.09 1.33
N GLY A 85 21.57 6.38 2.44
CA GLY A 85 21.70 6.93 3.79
C GLY A 85 20.51 7.78 4.24
N LEU A 86 19.35 7.67 3.58
CA LEU A 86 18.18 8.45 3.98
C LEU A 86 17.60 7.94 5.31
N SER A 87 17.18 8.89 6.14
CA SER A 87 16.51 8.58 7.39
C SER A 87 15.16 7.89 7.14
N GLN A 88 14.70 7.13 8.14
CA GLN A 88 13.43 6.42 8.07
C GLN A 88 12.24 7.36 7.77
N SER A 89 12.26 8.56 8.35
CA SER A 89 11.27 9.62 8.12
C SER A 89 11.21 10.08 6.66
N GLU A 90 12.37 10.38 6.07
CA GLU A 90 12.48 10.81 4.68
C GLU A 90 12.06 9.70 3.71
N ARG A 91 12.45 8.45 4.02
CA ARG A 91 12.07 7.28 3.24
C ARG A 91 10.56 7.08 3.24
N LEU A 92 9.91 7.12 4.40
CA LEU A 92 8.46 6.96 4.50
C LEU A 92 7.70 7.98 3.64
N ILE A 93 8.09 9.24 3.67
CA ILE A 93 7.46 10.30 2.86
C ILE A 93 7.64 10.01 1.35
N LYS A 94 8.85 9.62 0.93
CA LYS A 94 9.14 9.30 -0.48
C LYS A 94 8.37 8.06 -0.94
N LEU A 95 8.41 6.99 -0.16
CA LEU A 95 7.72 5.74 -0.45
C LEU A 95 6.21 5.93 -0.55
N ASN A 96 5.60 6.70 0.36
CA ASN A 96 4.16 6.99 0.30
C ASN A 96 3.78 7.78 -0.96
N LYS A 97 4.56 8.80 -1.35
CA LYS A 97 4.33 9.52 -2.62
C LYS A 97 4.39 8.59 -3.83
N ILE A 98 5.35 7.68 -3.85
CA ILE A 98 5.51 6.68 -4.90
C ILE A 98 4.32 5.71 -4.90
N ALA A 99 3.92 5.21 -3.73
CA ALA A 99 2.76 4.33 -3.56
C ALA A 99 1.48 4.97 -4.11
N ILE A 100 1.20 6.24 -3.75
CA ILE A 100 0.05 7.00 -4.26
C ILE A 100 0.08 7.10 -5.78
N SER A 101 1.23 7.45 -6.35
CA SER A 101 1.40 7.59 -7.80
C SER A 101 1.19 6.26 -8.53
N GLN A 102 1.76 5.17 -8.01
CA GLN A 102 1.61 3.85 -8.60
C GLN A 102 0.16 3.34 -8.48
N MET A 103 -0.47 3.44 -7.31
CA MET A 103 -1.87 3.05 -7.13
C MET A 103 -2.80 3.80 -8.08
N ARG A 104 -2.63 5.12 -8.24
CA ARG A 104 -3.40 5.92 -9.22
C ARG A 104 -3.20 5.42 -10.64
N SER A 105 -1.96 5.10 -11.01
CA SER A 105 -1.62 4.65 -12.37
C SER A 105 -2.20 3.26 -12.66
N LEU A 106 -2.12 2.33 -11.71
CA LEU A 106 -2.58 0.96 -11.89
C LEU A 106 -4.13 0.88 -11.87
N LEU A 107 -4.79 1.63 -10.98
CA LEU A 107 -6.26 1.67 -10.90
C LEU A 107 -6.90 2.47 -12.06
N GLY A 108 -6.17 3.45 -12.61
CA GLY A 108 -6.58 4.22 -13.79
C GLY A 108 -6.30 3.52 -15.12
N SER A 109 -5.49 2.46 -15.14
CA SER A 109 -5.12 1.73 -16.36
C SER A 109 -6.08 0.56 -16.65
N PRO A 110 -6.81 0.57 -17.79
CA PRO A 110 -7.72 -0.52 -18.15
C PRO A 110 -7.04 -1.88 -18.32
N SER A 111 -5.73 -1.89 -18.62
CA SER A 111 -4.95 -3.06 -19.01
C SER A 111 -4.68 -4.03 -17.86
N LEU A 112 -4.52 -3.52 -16.63
CA LEU A 112 -4.21 -4.33 -15.45
C LEU A 112 -5.44 -5.01 -14.84
N LYS A 113 -6.62 -4.43 -15.09
CA LYS A 113 -7.92 -5.04 -14.76
C LYS A 113 -8.07 -6.44 -15.35
N LYS A 114 -7.43 -6.68 -16.50
CA LYS A 114 -7.46 -7.96 -17.22
C LYS A 114 -6.54 -9.03 -16.63
N LEU A 115 -5.61 -8.65 -15.74
CA LEU A 115 -4.68 -9.58 -15.09
C LEU A 115 -5.27 -10.12 -13.76
N SER A 116 -6.00 -9.29 -13.01
CA SER A 116 -6.73 -9.72 -11.80
C SER A 116 -7.87 -10.70 -12.12
N GLU A 117 -8.48 -10.58 -13.30
CA GLU A 117 -9.56 -11.49 -13.76
C GLU A 117 -9.04 -12.85 -14.24
N LYS A 118 -7.75 -12.97 -14.60
CA LYS A 118 -7.16 -14.22 -15.13
C LYS A 118 -6.61 -15.18 -14.07
N ASN A 119 -6.52 -14.75 -12.81
CA ASN A 119 -6.03 -15.60 -11.71
C ASN A 119 -7.17 -16.30 -10.96
N VAL A 120 -8.40 -16.21 -11.45
CA VAL A 120 -9.52 -17.07 -11.06
C VAL A 120 -9.72 -18.08 -12.20
N VAL A 121 -8.96 -19.17 -12.17
CA VAL A 121 -9.22 -20.38 -12.97
C VAL A 121 -9.20 -21.57 -12.04
#